data_AF-A0A956D864-F1
#
_entry.id   AF-A0A956D864-F1
#
_cell.length_a   1.000
_cell.length_b   1.000
_cell.length_c   1.000
_cell.angle_alpha   90.00
_cell.angle_beta   90.00
_cell.angle_gamma   90.00
#
_symmetry.space_group_name_H-M   'P 1'
#
loop_
_entity.id
_entity.type
_entity.pdbx_description
1 polymer ?
#
loop_
_entity_poly.entity_id
_entity_poly.type
_entity_poly.pdbx_seq_one_letter_code
_entity_poly.pdbx_strand_id
1 'polypeptide(L)'
;MSSHLLAMSFDTGSSPSITLKAGRDGSLDAPAGWGFAWYPMDDAAATIVKDPNATHETPLTRVLRDWDRFRSSVFLCHTHGAAKRVTQQDTHPFQRSWAGRDWIFAHSGDLGRDLPEKLPLGDDAWFEPVGRTDSEHAFCWLLGQIRESGARTLGEVGWERLHGWMKQLNDLGAPLTEGGEPTSHGSFVLSDGHDVVAYADARGKHPFFRIRRVPPHERFVLVGTQLVVDVSSPYDVSRTMTIVSRTPLSDEEGWEPLARGEMIVMRRGVFTWSSVHGTALDKPRTPGDGTTPSTPPPPEPVGGRVQAASEQSRLLGVPRAKTRDRDHLRDGRILTVEHETIYRYDEAVELSTHVFRLHPVHDLGQDVLDYRLEISPPGAARRAEDVFGNQILQYKIERPYQELWIRARSRLRVRPADAIAPLKRATLPLVWMPWQRQMMTPYLLPPELPETQLQELSEYAMSFALRNDFDLVETLRDMNHSIYRDFAYQPGATMLETSPFVVYAERRGVCQDFANLFICLCRLLNVPARYRVGYIYTGADYANQIQSEASHAWAEVYLPNVGWRGYDPTNGIMGGLDHVRVAHGRNYRDATPTSGTLFRGGGGERLEAKVRCEIEIDPPAEGAFRRS
;
A
#
# COMPACT_ATOMS: atom_id res chain seq x y z
N MET A 1 -29.30 -14.38 22.68
CA MET A 1 -29.36 -12.91 22.82
C MET A 1 -28.07 -12.35 22.27
N SER A 2 -28.13 -11.50 21.25
CA SER A 2 -26.95 -11.19 20.43
C SER A 2 -26.10 -10.11 21.07
N SER A 3 -24.81 -10.40 21.31
CA SER A 3 -23.80 -9.34 21.40
C SER A 3 -23.55 -8.76 20.01
N HIS A 4 -23.19 -7.48 19.96
CA HIS A 4 -22.76 -6.82 18.74
C HIS A 4 -21.32 -6.36 18.90
N LEU A 5 -20.52 -6.49 17.85
CA LEU A 5 -19.13 -6.06 17.82
C LEU A 5 -18.92 -5.22 16.56
N LEU A 6 -18.33 -4.04 16.75
CA LEU A 6 -18.09 -3.04 15.72
C LEU A 6 -16.65 -2.53 15.88
N ALA A 7 -15.92 -2.45 14.77
CA ALA A 7 -14.60 -1.85 14.69
C ALA A 7 -14.57 -0.89 13.50
N MET A 8 -13.93 0.27 13.67
CA MET A 8 -13.82 1.29 12.64
C MET A 8 -12.38 1.76 12.52
N SER A 9 -11.91 1.91 11.28
CA SER A 9 -10.61 2.47 10.92
C SER A 9 -10.80 3.60 9.91
N PHE A 10 -10.29 4.79 10.21
CA PHE A 10 -10.39 6.00 9.39
C PHE A 10 -9.01 6.43 8.91
N ASP A 11 -8.93 7.06 7.73
CA ASP A 11 -7.67 7.59 7.21
C ASP A 11 -7.03 8.70 8.08
N THR A 12 -7.87 9.43 8.78
CA THR A 12 -7.54 10.56 9.66
C THR A 12 -8.27 10.47 10.98
N GLY A 13 -7.87 11.31 11.93
CA GLY A 13 -8.67 11.54 13.14
C GLY A 13 -10.06 12.07 12.78
N SER A 14 -11.06 11.21 12.93
CA SER A 14 -12.48 11.46 12.71
C SER A 14 -13.23 11.51 14.03
N SER A 15 -14.45 12.06 14.03
CA SER A 15 -15.31 12.10 15.20
C SER A 15 -16.66 11.44 14.89
N PRO A 16 -16.79 10.11 14.86
CA PRO A 16 -18.08 9.46 14.68
C PRO A 16 -19.00 9.76 15.87
N SER A 17 -20.25 10.14 15.61
CA SER A 17 -21.30 10.17 16.64
C SER A 17 -21.90 8.78 16.78
N ILE A 18 -21.97 8.26 18.01
CA ILE A 18 -22.51 6.93 18.26
C ILE A 18 -23.74 7.05 19.16
N THR A 19 -24.88 6.65 18.61
CA THR A 19 -26.14 6.58 19.35
C THR A 19 -26.50 5.13 19.63
N LEU A 20 -26.44 4.74 20.89
CA LEU A 20 -27.02 3.49 21.36
C LEU A 20 -28.54 3.63 21.43
N LYS A 21 -29.26 2.71 20.80
CA LYS A 21 -30.73 2.72 20.82
C LYS A 21 -31.19 2.26 22.21
N ALA A 22 -31.61 3.22 23.04
CA ALA A 22 -32.14 2.93 24.36
C ALA A 22 -33.45 2.14 24.23
N GLY A 23 -33.63 1.13 25.07
CA GLY A 23 -34.90 0.43 25.20
C GLY A 23 -35.92 1.35 25.87
N ARG A 24 -36.62 2.19 25.09
CA ARG A 24 -37.95 2.64 25.52
C ARG A 24 -38.85 1.42 25.46
N ASP A 25 -39.32 0.96 26.61
CA ASP A 25 -40.35 -0.07 26.78
C ASP A 25 -39.94 -1.55 26.61
N GLY A 26 -38.77 -1.95 27.10
CA GLY A 26 -38.47 -3.39 27.27
C GLY A 26 -38.37 -4.19 25.97
N SER A 27 -38.14 -3.51 24.84
CA SER A 27 -37.84 -4.16 23.56
C SER A 27 -36.60 -5.05 23.70
N LEU A 28 -36.69 -6.29 23.21
CA LEU A 28 -35.61 -7.30 23.23
C LEU A 28 -34.34 -6.88 22.47
N ASP A 29 -34.40 -5.78 21.71
CA ASP A 29 -33.34 -5.30 20.82
C ASP A 29 -32.43 -4.23 21.46
N ALA A 30 -32.70 -3.77 22.68
CA ALA A 30 -31.82 -2.82 23.36
C ALA A 30 -30.59 -3.53 23.98
N PRO A 31 -29.38 -2.94 23.92
CA PRO A 31 -28.22 -3.52 24.57
C PRO A 31 -28.36 -3.45 26.09
N ALA A 32 -28.10 -4.57 26.78
CA ALA A 32 -28.13 -4.60 28.24
C ALA A 32 -26.88 -3.97 28.87
N GLY A 33 -25.81 -3.83 28.09
CA GLY A 33 -24.62 -3.08 28.45
C GLY A 33 -23.70 -2.95 27.24
N TRP A 34 -22.72 -2.07 27.36
CA TRP A 34 -21.86 -1.67 26.26
C TRP A 34 -20.49 -1.20 26.76
N GLY A 35 -19.52 -1.23 25.86
CA GLY A 35 -18.24 -0.58 26.04
C GLY A 35 -17.74 0.00 24.73
N PHE A 36 -17.07 1.13 24.84
CA PHE A 36 -16.55 1.90 23.72
C PHE A 36 -15.10 2.28 23.99
N ALA A 37 -14.26 2.17 22.97
CA ALA A 37 -12.85 2.43 23.06
C ALA A 37 -12.31 3.13 21.82
N TRP A 38 -11.34 4.04 22.02
CA TRP A 38 -10.67 4.78 20.96
C TRP A 38 -9.29 5.26 21.43
N TYR A 39 -8.50 5.78 20.49
CA TYR A 39 -7.18 6.35 20.75
C TYR A 39 -7.23 7.85 20.49
N PRO A 40 -7.47 8.69 21.52
CA PRO A 40 -7.60 10.13 21.34
C PRO A 40 -6.41 10.69 20.56
N MET A 41 -6.68 11.46 19.52
CA MET A 41 -5.67 12.07 18.65
C MET A 41 -4.67 11.08 18.03
N ASP A 42 -5.03 9.79 17.95
CA ASP A 42 -4.16 8.71 17.51
C ASP A 42 -2.92 8.48 18.40
N ASP A 43 -2.99 8.88 19.66
CA ASP A 43 -1.95 8.62 20.65
C ASP A 43 -1.83 7.13 21.00
N ALA A 44 -0.72 6.74 21.63
CA ALA A 44 -0.49 5.38 22.09
C ALA A 44 -1.39 4.96 23.27
N ALA A 45 -2.03 5.92 23.94
CA ALA A 45 -2.91 5.69 25.08
C ALA A 45 -4.37 5.57 24.63
N ALA A 46 -5.05 4.53 25.08
CA ALA A 46 -6.45 4.30 24.77
C ALA A 46 -7.36 4.91 25.85
N THR A 47 -8.54 5.39 25.43
CA THR A 47 -9.63 5.71 26.34
C THR A 47 -10.73 4.67 26.20
N ILE A 48 -11.22 4.16 27.33
CA ILE A 48 -12.32 3.18 27.36
C ILE A 48 -13.43 3.65 28.30
N VAL A 49 -14.65 3.61 27.81
CA VAL A 49 -15.88 3.91 28.57
C VAL A 49 -16.79 2.69 28.53
N LYS A 50 -17.34 2.30 29.68
CA LYS A 50 -18.15 1.08 29.83
C LYS A 50 -19.36 1.33 30.70
N ASP A 51 -20.46 0.72 30.32
CA ASP A 51 -21.66 0.61 31.13
C ASP A 51 -22.16 -0.86 31.09
N PRO A 52 -21.93 -1.65 32.15
CA PRO A 52 -22.36 -3.05 32.21
C PRO A 52 -23.88 -3.22 32.35
N ASN A 53 -24.62 -2.14 32.66
CA ASN A 53 -26.05 -2.22 32.95
C ASN A 53 -26.81 -1.01 32.38
N ALA A 54 -26.83 -0.94 31.04
CA ALA A 54 -27.42 0.14 30.26
C ALA A 54 -28.96 0.02 30.20
N THR A 55 -29.63 0.19 31.34
CA THR A 55 -31.10 0.11 31.44
C THR A 55 -31.82 1.37 30.98
N HIS A 56 -31.11 2.50 30.90
CA HIS A 56 -31.62 3.80 30.47
C HIS A 56 -30.50 4.65 29.89
N GLU A 57 -30.84 5.77 29.25
CA GLU A 57 -29.85 6.74 28.78
C GLU A 57 -29.07 7.31 29.98
N THR A 58 -27.74 7.17 29.96
CA THR A 58 -26.85 7.69 30.99
C THR A 58 -26.08 8.91 30.48
N PRO A 59 -25.53 9.77 31.36
CA PRO A 59 -24.66 10.87 30.94
C PRO A 59 -23.53 10.40 30.01
N LEU A 60 -22.98 9.20 30.23
CA LEU A 60 -21.94 8.62 29.38
C LEU A 60 -22.41 8.42 27.93
N THR A 61 -23.64 7.93 27.74
CA THR A 61 -24.21 7.77 26.39
C THR A 61 -24.48 9.10 25.68
N ARG A 62 -24.70 10.20 26.43
CA ARG A 62 -24.81 11.54 25.85
C ARG A 62 -23.47 12.05 25.37
N VAL A 63 -22.41 11.83 26.17
CA VAL A 63 -21.06 12.20 25.73
C VAL A 63 -20.75 11.54 24.39
N LEU A 64 -21.03 10.24 24.20
CA LEU A 64 -20.81 9.53 22.93
C LEU A 64 -21.57 10.10 21.71
N ARG A 65 -22.64 10.86 21.94
CA ARG A 65 -23.35 11.58 20.88
C ARG A 65 -22.71 12.93 20.57
N ASP A 66 -22.12 13.55 21.58
CA ASP A 66 -21.51 14.88 21.50
C ASP A 66 -20.19 14.80 20.72
N TRP A 67 -20.18 15.49 19.59
CA TRP A 67 -19.32 15.22 18.45
C TRP A 67 -17.95 15.91 18.49
N ASP A 68 -17.75 16.81 19.44
CA ASP A 68 -16.58 17.68 19.56
C ASP A 68 -15.39 17.01 20.26
N ARG A 69 -15.51 15.75 20.73
CA ARG A 69 -14.59 15.20 21.75
C ARG A 69 -13.95 13.83 21.50
N PHE A 70 -14.22 13.15 20.38
CA PHE A 70 -13.69 11.80 20.13
C PHE A 70 -12.85 11.69 18.87
N ARG A 71 -11.92 12.62 18.67
CA ARG A 71 -11.07 12.58 17.48
C ARG A 71 -10.11 11.38 17.56
N SER A 72 -10.27 10.41 16.67
CA SER A 72 -9.44 9.20 16.58
C SER A 72 -9.59 8.59 15.18
N SER A 73 -8.61 7.81 14.75
CA SER A 73 -8.69 7.00 13.54
C SER A 73 -9.18 5.58 13.82
N VAL A 74 -9.18 5.14 15.08
CA VAL A 74 -9.58 3.79 15.48
C VAL A 74 -10.65 3.85 16.55
N PHE A 75 -11.72 3.07 16.35
CA PHE A 75 -12.80 2.93 17.33
C PHE A 75 -13.28 1.49 17.42
N LEU A 76 -13.54 1.04 18.64
CA LEU A 76 -14.10 -0.28 18.92
C LEU A 76 -15.33 -0.11 19.81
N CYS A 77 -16.43 -0.75 19.44
CA CYS A 77 -17.66 -0.78 20.20
C CYS A 77 -18.12 -2.23 20.38
N HIS A 78 -18.43 -2.59 21.62
CA HIS A 78 -19.01 -3.88 21.95
C HIS A 78 -20.29 -3.66 22.76
N THR A 79 -21.38 -4.31 22.36
CA THR A 79 -22.62 -4.38 23.13
C THR A 79 -22.93 -5.82 23.51
N HIS A 80 -23.56 -6.03 24.66
CA HIS A 80 -24.01 -7.36 25.08
C HIS A 80 -25.51 -7.39 25.39
N GLY A 81 -26.09 -8.58 25.26
CA GLY A 81 -27.47 -8.85 25.65
C GLY A 81 -27.64 -9.03 27.16
N ALA A 82 -28.88 -9.26 27.60
CA ALA A 82 -29.23 -9.41 29.02
C ALA A 82 -28.54 -10.63 29.63
N ALA A 83 -27.66 -10.38 30.60
CA ALA A 83 -26.99 -11.41 31.40
C ALA A 83 -27.31 -11.18 32.89
N LYS A 84 -27.34 -12.26 33.68
CA LYS A 84 -27.82 -12.24 35.07
C LYS A 84 -27.01 -11.30 35.98
N ARG A 85 -25.74 -11.05 35.66
CA ARG A 85 -24.87 -10.05 36.31
C ARG A 85 -23.61 -9.85 35.46
N VAL A 86 -23.40 -8.65 34.93
CA VAL A 86 -22.14 -8.27 34.26
C VAL A 86 -21.51 -7.17 35.11
N THR A 87 -20.21 -7.26 35.36
CA THR A 87 -19.46 -6.26 36.13
C THR A 87 -18.59 -5.42 35.19
N GLN A 88 -18.10 -4.28 35.66
CA GLN A 88 -17.19 -3.45 34.87
C GLN A 88 -15.94 -4.20 34.37
N GLN A 89 -15.39 -5.09 35.21
CA GLN A 89 -14.23 -5.91 34.85
C GLN A 89 -14.56 -7.02 33.85
N ASP A 90 -15.82 -7.43 33.70
CA ASP A 90 -16.25 -8.47 32.75
C ASP A 90 -16.84 -7.86 31.45
N THR A 91 -16.92 -6.53 31.36
CA THR A 91 -17.46 -5.83 30.18
C THR A 91 -16.35 -5.50 29.20
N HIS A 92 -16.52 -5.94 27.94
CA HIS A 92 -15.66 -5.56 26.82
C HIS A 92 -15.80 -4.07 26.48
N PRO A 93 -14.80 -3.47 25.80
CA PRO A 93 -13.50 -4.04 25.42
C PRO A 93 -12.50 -4.07 26.59
N PHE A 94 -11.51 -4.96 26.53
CA PHE A 94 -10.43 -5.05 27.51
C PHE A 94 -9.21 -4.23 27.08
N GLN A 95 -8.47 -3.68 28.04
CA GLN A 95 -7.25 -2.91 27.81
C GLN A 95 -6.09 -3.47 28.62
N ARG A 96 -4.91 -3.52 28.00
CA ARG A 96 -3.62 -3.71 28.70
C ARG A 96 -2.52 -2.95 27.97
N SER A 97 -1.55 -2.47 28.72
CA SER A 97 -0.41 -1.73 28.15
C SER A 97 0.77 -2.67 27.92
N TRP A 98 1.37 -2.60 26.73
CA TRP A 98 2.61 -3.30 26.38
C TRP A 98 3.43 -2.44 25.42
N ALA A 99 4.76 -2.48 25.57
CA ALA A 99 5.71 -1.77 24.71
C ALA A 99 5.49 -0.25 24.55
N GLY A 100 4.87 0.39 25.56
CA GLY A 100 4.59 1.83 25.57
C GLY A 100 3.27 2.23 24.91
N ARG A 101 2.36 1.27 24.73
CA ARG A 101 1.08 1.43 24.03
C ARG A 101 -0.01 0.64 24.70
N ASP A 102 -1.23 1.16 24.65
CA ASP A 102 -2.43 0.41 25.04
C ASP A 102 -2.92 -0.48 23.91
N TRP A 103 -3.29 -1.70 24.27
CA TRP A 103 -3.85 -2.70 23.39
C TRP A 103 -5.30 -2.94 23.80
N ILE A 104 -6.19 -3.03 22.82
CA ILE A 104 -7.63 -3.16 23.04
C ILE A 104 -8.14 -4.43 22.38
N PHE A 105 -8.88 -5.25 23.14
CA PHE A 105 -9.44 -6.50 22.66
C PHE A 105 -10.94 -6.62 22.93
N ALA A 106 -11.66 -7.16 21.98
CA ALA A 106 -13.08 -7.48 22.09
C ALA A 106 -13.41 -8.84 21.46
N HIS A 107 -14.29 -9.59 22.10
CA HIS A 107 -14.68 -10.94 21.69
C HIS A 107 -16.20 -11.10 21.74
N SER A 108 -16.77 -11.76 20.73
CA SER A 108 -18.16 -12.21 20.71
C SER A 108 -18.20 -13.70 20.41
N GLY A 109 -18.50 -14.52 21.42
CA GLY A 109 -18.47 -15.98 21.34
C GLY A 109 -18.40 -16.63 22.72
N ASP A 110 -18.04 -17.92 22.72
CA ASP A 110 -17.77 -18.74 23.91
C ASP A 110 -16.54 -19.61 23.61
N LEU A 111 -15.47 -19.43 24.38
CA LEU A 111 -14.20 -20.15 24.23
C LEU A 111 -14.09 -21.35 25.18
N GLY A 112 -15.10 -21.59 26.01
CA GLY A 112 -15.12 -22.68 26.97
C GLY A 112 -14.48 -22.32 28.31
N ARG A 113 -15.04 -22.88 29.39
CA ARG A 113 -14.57 -22.65 30.77
C ARG A 113 -13.25 -23.31 31.10
N ASP A 114 -12.84 -24.29 30.30
CA ASP A 114 -11.57 -25.02 30.38
C ASP A 114 -10.43 -24.32 29.61
N LEU A 115 -10.69 -23.12 29.06
CA LEU A 115 -9.68 -22.29 28.41
C LEU A 115 -8.40 -22.10 29.27
N PRO A 116 -8.47 -21.81 30.59
CA PRO A 116 -7.27 -21.67 31.41
C PRO A 116 -6.43 -22.94 31.54
N GLU A 117 -7.05 -24.12 31.43
CA GLU A 117 -6.35 -25.40 31.48
C GLU A 117 -5.66 -25.70 30.14
N LYS A 118 -6.29 -25.31 29.03
CA LYS A 118 -5.78 -25.54 27.67
C LYS A 118 -4.72 -24.54 27.24
N LEU A 119 -4.89 -23.28 27.63
CA LEU A 119 -3.98 -22.18 27.34
C LEU A 119 -3.59 -21.49 28.64
N PRO A 120 -2.72 -22.11 29.46
CA PRO A 120 -2.28 -21.53 30.72
C PRO A 120 -1.41 -20.28 30.46
N LEU A 121 -1.53 -19.27 31.33
CA LEU A 121 -0.74 -18.03 31.26
C LEU A 121 0.67 -18.18 31.87
N GLY A 122 0.92 -19.28 32.59
CA GLY A 122 2.15 -19.51 33.37
C GLY A 122 2.13 -18.82 34.74
N ASP A 123 2.93 -19.31 35.69
CA ASP A 123 2.95 -18.79 37.06
C ASP A 123 3.59 -17.38 37.16
N ASP A 124 4.45 -17.00 36.20
CA ASP A 124 5.08 -15.69 36.09
C ASP A 124 4.48 -14.84 34.94
N ALA A 125 3.17 -14.98 34.71
CA ALA A 125 2.46 -14.28 33.64
C ALA A 125 2.61 -12.75 33.77
N TRP A 126 3.02 -12.09 32.69
CA TRP A 126 3.10 -10.63 32.66
C TRP A 126 1.74 -9.94 32.54
N PHE A 127 0.73 -10.68 32.08
CA PHE A 127 -0.63 -10.19 31.89
C PHE A 127 -1.58 -11.13 32.60
N GLU A 128 -2.33 -10.59 33.55
CA GLU A 128 -3.31 -11.32 34.34
C GLU A 128 -4.73 -10.79 34.08
N PRO A 129 -5.74 -11.67 34.00
CA PRO A 129 -7.13 -11.25 33.91
C PRO A 129 -7.61 -10.69 35.26
N VAL A 130 -8.37 -9.59 35.22
CA VAL A 130 -9.00 -9.02 36.42
C VAL A 130 -10.40 -9.59 36.61
N GLY A 131 -11.12 -9.76 35.49
CA GLY A 131 -12.40 -10.42 35.37
C GLY A 131 -12.32 -11.94 35.40
N ARG A 132 -13.48 -12.58 35.21
CA ARG A 132 -13.62 -14.05 35.19
C ARG A 132 -14.00 -14.59 33.82
N THR A 133 -13.93 -13.74 32.81
CA THR A 133 -14.34 -14.08 31.45
C THR A 133 -13.24 -14.87 30.75
N ASP A 134 -13.66 -15.84 29.96
CA ASP A 134 -12.82 -16.54 28.98
C ASP A 134 -12.20 -15.54 27.97
N SER A 135 -12.95 -14.52 27.58
CA SER A 135 -12.47 -13.45 26.72
C SER A 135 -11.22 -12.72 27.26
N GLU A 136 -11.22 -12.33 28.54
CA GLU A 136 -10.08 -11.61 29.13
C GLU A 136 -8.87 -12.52 29.32
N HIS A 137 -9.11 -13.80 29.64
CA HIS A 137 -8.06 -14.81 29.67
C HIS A 137 -7.40 -14.97 28.30
N ALA A 138 -8.21 -15.10 27.23
CA ALA A 138 -7.71 -15.16 25.86
C ALA A 138 -6.89 -13.91 25.48
N PHE A 139 -7.33 -12.73 25.93
CA PHE A 139 -6.59 -11.49 25.69
C PHE A 139 -5.22 -11.49 26.38
N CYS A 140 -5.16 -11.89 27.65
CA CYS A 140 -3.90 -11.98 28.39
C CYS A 140 -2.96 -12.99 27.76
N TRP A 141 -3.49 -14.12 27.27
CA TRP A 141 -2.71 -15.12 26.56
C TRP A 141 -2.13 -14.58 25.24
N LEU A 142 -2.94 -13.90 24.42
CA LEU A 142 -2.50 -13.26 23.17
C LEU A 142 -1.38 -12.24 23.43
N LEU A 143 -1.51 -11.40 24.45
CA LEU A 143 -0.46 -10.44 24.80
C LEU A 143 0.82 -11.10 25.31
N GLY A 144 0.70 -12.22 26.01
CA GLY A 144 1.85 -13.06 26.37
C GLY A 144 2.61 -13.51 25.12
N GLN A 145 1.90 -14.03 24.11
CA GLN A 145 2.48 -14.45 22.84
C GLN A 145 3.12 -13.29 22.06
N ILE A 146 2.47 -12.13 22.03
CA ILE A 146 3.01 -10.90 21.40
C ILE A 146 4.31 -10.49 22.08
N ARG A 147 4.34 -10.47 23.41
CA ARG A 147 5.53 -10.16 24.20
C ARG A 147 6.67 -11.15 23.94
N GLU A 148 6.38 -12.44 23.94
CA GLU A 148 7.36 -13.50 23.67
C GLU A 148 7.98 -13.38 22.27
N SER A 149 7.20 -12.91 21.29
CA SER A 149 7.71 -12.64 19.94
C SER A 149 8.63 -11.42 19.85
N GLY A 150 8.71 -10.60 20.91
CA GLY A 150 9.45 -9.34 20.93
C GLY A 150 8.78 -8.17 20.21
N ALA A 151 7.58 -8.39 19.67
CA ALA A 151 6.83 -7.39 18.92
C ALA A 151 6.35 -6.25 19.82
N ARG A 152 6.49 -5.02 19.32
CA ARG A 152 6.07 -3.78 19.97
C ARG A 152 4.79 -3.20 19.37
N THR A 153 4.45 -3.63 18.15
CA THR A 153 3.24 -3.26 17.40
C THR A 153 2.62 -4.51 16.77
N LEU A 154 1.35 -4.46 16.37
CA LEU A 154 0.69 -5.56 15.67
C LEU A 154 1.44 -5.92 14.37
N GLY A 155 1.88 -4.90 13.63
CA GLY A 155 2.71 -5.03 12.43
C GLY A 155 3.96 -5.90 12.58
N GLU A 156 4.58 -5.89 13.75
CA GLU A 156 5.84 -6.63 14.00
C GLU A 156 5.63 -8.11 14.29
N VAL A 157 4.41 -8.54 14.64
CA VAL A 157 4.11 -9.95 14.97
C VAL A 157 4.19 -10.85 13.74
N GLY A 158 3.73 -10.34 12.60
CA GLY A 158 3.46 -11.09 11.38
C GLY A 158 2.02 -11.62 11.32
N TRP A 159 1.31 -11.32 10.22
CA TRP A 159 -0.13 -11.58 10.07
C TRP A 159 -0.51 -13.06 10.10
N GLU A 160 0.28 -13.92 9.45
CA GLU A 160 0.08 -15.37 9.46
C GLU A 160 0.19 -15.96 10.87
N ARG A 161 1.15 -15.47 11.66
CA ARG A 161 1.35 -15.91 13.04
C ARG A 161 0.16 -15.50 13.91
N LEU A 162 -0.29 -14.26 13.78
CA LEU A 162 -1.45 -13.76 14.50
C LEU A 162 -2.74 -14.50 14.09
N HIS A 163 -2.91 -14.80 12.80
CA HIS A 163 -4.02 -15.63 12.30
C HIS A 163 -4.01 -17.02 12.94
N GLY A 164 -2.83 -17.65 13.03
CA GLY A 164 -2.64 -18.93 13.69
C GLY A 164 -3.09 -18.92 15.15
N TRP A 165 -2.79 -17.86 15.91
CA TRP A 165 -3.23 -17.72 17.30
C TRP A 165 -4.74 -17.51 17.43
N MET A 166 -5.35 -16.68 16.58
CA MET A 166 -6.80 -16.49 16.57
C MET A 166 -7.55 -17.76 16.18
N LYS A 167 -7.01 -18.51 15.22
CA LYS A 167 -7.52 -19.83 14.84
C LYS A 167 -7.39 -20.82 16.00
N GLN A 168 -6.27 -20.83 16.71
CA GLN A 168 -6.08 -21.68 17.89
C GLN A 168 -7.15 -21.42 18.95
N LEU A 169 -7.48 -20.16 19.23
CA LEU A 169 -8.58 -19.80 20.15
C LEU A 169 -9.95 -20.29 19.67
N ASN A 170 -10.19 -20.27 18.36
CA ASN A 170 -11.46 -20.71 17.77
C ASN A 170 -11.57 -22.25 17.63
N ASP A 171 -10.45 -22.98 17.69
CA ASP A 171 -10.35 -24.44 17.54
C ASP A 171 -10.19 -25.19 18.89
N LEU A 172 -10.50 -24.56 20.02
CA LEU A 172 -10.50 -25.19 21.34
C LEU A 172 -11.78 -26.00 21.63
N GLY A 173 -11.66 -27.00 22.51
CA GLY A 173 -12.82 -27.79 22.93
C GLY A 173 -12.91 -29.13 22.23
N ALA A 174 -13.23 -30.19 22.99
CA ALA A 174 -13.57 -31.46 22.38
C ALA A 174 -14.93 -31.32 21.67
N PRO A 175 -15.10 -31.83 20.44
CA PRO A 175 -16.40 -31.86 19.78
C PRO A 175 -17.47 -32.54 20.64
N LEU A 176 -18.71 -32.01 20.59
CA LEU A 176 -19.85 -32.62 21.29
C LEU A 176 -20.27 -33.97 20.68
N THR A 177 -19.87 -34.23 19.44
CA THR A 177 -20.14 -35.47 18.71
C THR A 177 -18.85 -35.95 18.04
N GLU A 178 -18.69 -37.26 17.87
CA GLU A 178 -17.55 -37.85 17.16
C GLU A 178 -17.50 -37.32 15.71
N GLY A 179 -16.40 -36.64 15.33
CA GLY A 179 -16.28 -35.93 14.05
C GLY A 179 -16.99 -34.57 13.97
N GLY A 180 -17.53 -34.04 15.09
CA GLY A 180 -18.14 -32.72 15.16
C GLY A 180 -17.13 -31.57 15.23
N GLU A 181 -17.62 -30.33 15.20
CA GLU A 181 -16.79 -29.13 15.35
C GLU A 181 -16.39 -28.90 16.83
N PRO A 182 -15.22 -28.29 17.10
CA PRO A 182 -14.83 -27.84 18.44
C PRO A 182 -15.90 -26.94 19.09
N THR A 183 -16.00 -27.00 20.42
CA THR A 183 -17.02 -26.25 21.16
C THR A 183 -16.76 -24.75 21.19
N SER A 184 -15.48 -24.33 21.12
CA SER A 184 -15.16 -22.91 21.08
C SER A 184 -15.60 -22.30 19.74
N HIS A 185 -16.09 -21.08 19.82
CA HIS A 185 -16.51 -20.30 18.65
C HIS A 185 -16.53 -18.84 19.04
N GLY A 186 -16.11 -17.97 18.13
CA GLY A 186 -16.08 -16.55 18.42
C GLY A 186 -15.39 -15.71 17.38
N SER A 187 -15.83 -14.46 17.30
CA SER A 187 -15.21 -13.41 16.52
C SER A 187 -14.42 -12.47 17.41
N PHE A 188 -13.24 -12.06 16.95
CA PHE A 188 -12.29 -11.30 17.72
C PHE A 188 -11.97 -9.99 17.02
N VAL A 189 -11.82 -8.91 17.80
CA VAL A 189 -11.20 -7.66 17.34
C VAL A 189 -10.05 -7.33 18.28
N LEU A 190 -8.88 -7.07 17.72
CA LEU A 190 -7.70 -6.63 18.44
C LEU A 190 -7.16 -5.38 17.78
N SER A 191 -6.81 -4.37 18.55
CA SER A 191 -6.16 -3.19 18.03
C SER A 191 -5.08 -2.71 18.97
N ASP A 192 -3.98 -2.25 18.39
CA ASP A 192 -2.92 -1.56 19.10
C ASP A 192 -3.06 -0.04 18.93
N GLY A 193 -3.98 0.45 18.09
CA GLY A 193 -4.20 1.87 17.78
C GLY A 193 -3.64 2.31 16.43
N HIS A 194 -2.76 1.51 15.82
CA HIS A 194 -2.35 1.67 14.42
C HIS A 194 -3.10 0.68 13.53
N ASP A 195 -3.09 -0.60 13.92
CA ASP A 195 -3.79 -1.67 13.22
C ASP A 195 -5.06 -2.05 13.96
N VAL A 196 -6.08 -2.45 13.19
CA VAL A 196 -7.28 -3.10 13.67
C VAL A 196 -7.38 -4.46 12.98
N VAL A 197 -7.29 -5.52 13.78
CA VAL A 197 -7.41 -6.90 13.34
C VAL A 197 -8.80 -7.38 13.65
N ALA A 198 -9.51 -7.95 12.67
CA ALA A 198 -10.82 -8.56 12.83
C ALA A 198 -10.78 -10.01 12.35
N TYR A 199 -11.06 -10.96 13.24
CA TYR A 199 -11.15 -12.39 12.92
C TYR A 199 -12.62 -12.83 12.94
N ALA A 200 -13.08 -13.37 11.82
CA ALA A 200 -14.43 -13.92 11.67
C ALA A 200 -14.48 -15.37 12.16
N ASP A 201 -15.47 -15.67 13.00
CA ASP A 201 -15.71 -17.00 13.57
C ASP A 201 -15.75 -18.11 12.50
N ALA A 202 -14.90 -19.13 12.68
CA ALA A 202 -14.82 -20.25 11.74
C ALA A 202 -16.07 -21.14 11.76
N ARG A 203 -16.85 -21.12 12.85
CA ARG A 203 -18.13 -21.85 12.95
C ARG A 203 -19.29 -21.11 12.30
N GLY A 204 -19.11 -19.84 11.92
CA GLY A 204 -20.15 -19.01 11.31
C GLY A 204 -21.31 -18.64 12.24
N LYS A 205 -21.18 -18.87 13.56
CA LYS A 205 -22.17 -18.44 14.56
C LYS A 205 -22.06 -16.94 14.85
N HIS A 206 -20.85 -16.42 14.67
CA HIS A 206 -20.51 -15.03 14.95
C HIS A 206 -19.94 -14.35 13.69
N PRO A 207 -20.70 -14.20 12.59
CA PRO A 207 -20.16 -13.66 11.34
C PRO A 207 -19.71 -12.20 11.47
N PHE A 208 -18.85 -11.78 10.55
CA PHE A 208 -18.51 -10.39 10.34
C PHE A 208 -18.84 -9.97 8.91
N PHE A 209 -19.22 -8.72 8.78
CA PHE A 209 -19.41 -8.01 7.53
C PHE A 209 -18.50 -6.81 7.54
N ARG A 210 -17.98 -6.47 6.37
CA ARG A 210 -17.10 -5.32 6.17
C ARG A 210 -17.71 -4.35 5.15
N ILE A 211 -17.34 -3.10 5.27
CA ILE A 211 -17.63 -2.06 4.27
C ILE A 211 -16.44 -1.09 4.24
N ARG A 212 -16.03 -0.70 3.04
CA ARG A 212 -15.06 0.37 2.84
C ARG A 212 -15.70 1.47 2.01
N ARG A 213 -15.42 2.71 2.38
CA ARG A 213 -15.82 3.90 1.63
C ARG A 213 -14.58 4.72 1.33
N VAL A 214 -14.52 5.27 0.12
CA VAL A 214 -13.44 6.12 -0.40
C VAL A 214 -14.12 7.44 -0.84
N PRO A 215 -13.48 8.62 -0.72
CA PRO A 215 -14.07 9.87 -1.16
C PRO A 215 -14.32 9.87 -2.69
N PRO A 216 -15.29 10.65 -3.20
CA PRO A 216 -16.30 11.41 -2.47
C PRO A 216 -17.52 10.53 -2.12
N HIS A 217 -17.98 10.59 -0.87
CA HIS A 217 -19.25 9.98 -0.45
C HIS A 217 -20.15 11.02 0.24
N GLU A 218 -21.47 10.90 0.12
CA GLU A 218 -22.44 11.80 0.80
C GLU A 218 -22.40 11.65 2.33
N ARG A 219 -23.22 12.44 3.05
CA ARG A 219 -23.43 12.25 4.49
C ARG A 219 -23.80 10.79 4.75
N PHE A 220 -23.07 10.14 5.64
CA PHE A 220 -23.14 8.70 5.84
C PHE A 220 -23.56 8.38 7.26
N VAL A 221 -24.73 7.76 7.40
CA VAL A 221 -25.31 7.35 8.68
C VAL A 221 -25.65 5.86 8.60
N LEU A 222 -24.99 5.08 9.44
CA LEU A 222 -25.20 3.65 9.57
C LEU A 222 -26.17 3.35 10.72
N VAL A 223 -27.37 2.87 10.39
CA VAL A 223 -28.43 2.53 11.33
C VAL A 223 -28.52 1.01 11.55
N GLY A 224 -27.82 0.49 12.56
CA GLY A 224 -27.92 -0.90 12.98
C GLY A 224 -29.12 -1.17 13.91
N THR A 225 -29.27 -2.41 14.35
CA THR A 225 -30.33 -2.82 15.28
C THR A 225 -30.15 -2.21 16.67
N GLN A 226 -28.93 -2.19 17.20
CA GLN A 226 -28.62 -1.73 18.57
C GLN A 226 -27.95 -0.35 18.64
N LEU A 227 -27.34 0.09 17.54
CA LEU A 227 -26.55 1.31 17.49
C LEU A 227 -26.71 2.03 16.16
N VAL A 228 -26.53 3.35 16.18
CA VAL A 228 -26.44 4.21 15.00
C VAL A 228 -25.07 4.88 15.03
N VAL A 229 -24.35 4.84 13.91
CA VAL A 229 -23.07 5.52 13.71
C VAL A 229 -23.25 6.60 12.66
N ASP A 230 -23.00 7.85 13.02
CA ASP A 230 -23.00 8.98 12.10
C ASP A 230 -21.57 9.51 11.93
N VAL A 231 -21.06 9.44 10.71
CA VAL A 231 -19.71 9.91 10.32
C VAL A 231 -19.78 11.12 9.38
N SER A 232 -20.91 11.83 9.38
CA SER A 232 -21.18 12.92 8.44
C SER A 232 -20.57 14.28 8.85
N SER A 233 -19.46 14.26 9.58
CA SER A 233 -18.89 15.48 10.15
C SER A 233 -18.36 16.47 9.14
N PRO A 234 -18.79 17.76 9.19
CA PRO A 234 -18.20 18.83 8.40
C PRO A 234 -16.82 19.22 8.93
N TYR A 235 -16.42 18.79 10.14
CA TYR A 235 -15.08 18.99 10.67
C TYR A 235 -14.08 17.93 10.17
N ASP A 236 -14.58 16.80 9.66
CA ASP A 236 -13.74 15.71 9.16
C ASP A 236 -13.37 15.98 7.69
N VAL A 237 -12.06 16.10 7.42
CA VAL A 237 -11.49 16.63 6.17
C VAL A 237 -11.14 15.57 5.11
N SER A 238 -11.06 14.28 5.43
CA SER A 238 -10.89 13.19 4.45
C SER A 238 -11.73 11.94 4.80
N ARG A 239 -12.00 11.14 3.77
CA ARG A 239 -13.22 10.32 3.60
C ARG A 239 -12.91 8.88 3.16
N THR A 240 -11.83 8.29 3.64
CA THR A 240 -11.64 6.82 3.56
C THR A 240 -11.87 6.20 4.93
N MET A 241 -12.84 5.29 5.01
CA MET A 241 -13.08 4.50 6.21
C MET A 241 -13.33 3.06 5.86
N THR A 242 -12.93 2.20 6.78
CA THR A 242 -13.28 0.79 6.77
C THR A 242 -13.97 0.46 8.09
N ILE A 243 -15.12 -0.19 7.99
CA ILE A 243 -15.93 -0.59 9.13
C ILE A 243 -16.16 -2.10 9.07
N VAL A 244 -16.00 -2.76 10.21
CA VAL A 244 -16.29 -4.19 10.39
C VAL A 244 -17.32 -4.33 11.49
N SER A 245 -18.38 -5.07 11.21
CA SER A 245 -19.53 -5.19 12.09
C SER A 245 -20.11 -6.60 12.04
N ARG A 246 -20.62 -7.11 13.16
CA ARG A 246 -21.28 -8.43 13.22
C ARG A 246 -22.50 -8.55 12.32
N THR A 247 -23.23 -7.45 12.17
CA THR A 247 -24.38 -7.33 11.28
C THR A 247 -24.22 -6.07 10.44
N PRO A 248 -24.63 -6.08 9.16
CA PRO A 248 -24.69 -4.86 8.38
C PRO A 248 -25.46 -3.79 9.14
N LEU A 249 -24.87 -2.59 9.25
CA LEU A 249 -25.50 -1.47 9.94
C LEU A 249 -26.39 -0.64 9.01
N SER A 250 -26.66 -1.07 7.79
CA SER A 250 -27.60 -0.42 6.88
C SER A 250 -27.98 -1.39 5.75
N ASP A 251 -29.13 -1.18 5.13
CA ASP A 251 -29.56 -1.91 3.92
C ASP A 251 -28.83 -1.41 2.65
N GLU A 252 -27.76 -0.62 2.82
CA GLU A 252 -26.99 -0.09 1.70
C GLU A 252 -26.23 -1.18 0.93
N GLU A 253 -26.12 -1.00 -0.38
CA GLU A 253 -25.22 -1.78 -1.22
C GLU A 253 -23.75 -1.55 -0.81
N GLY A 254 -23.02 -2.62 -0.55
CA GLY A 254 -21.57 -2.59 -0.31
C GLY A 254 -21.07 -3.25 0.98
N TRP A 255 -21.94 -3.80 1.82
CA TRP A 255 -21.51 -4.72 2.87
C TRP A 255 -21.12 -6.08 2.29
N GLU A 256 -19.90 -6.52 2.58
CA GLU A 256 -19.38 -7.82 2.16
C GLU A 256 -19.22 -8.75 3.36
N PRO A 257 -19.72 -9.99 3.34
CA PRO A 257 -19.46 -10.95 4.40
C PRO A 257 -17.98 -11.39 4.36
N LEU A 258 -17.37 -11.51 5.54
CA LEU A 258 -16.09 -12.19 5.68
C LEU A 258 -16.30 -13.72 5.62
N ALA A 259 -15.34 -14.42 5.03
CA ALA A 259 -15.34 -15.88 5.02
C ALA A 259 -15.11 -16.44 6.43
N ARG A 260 -15.53 -17.70 6.65
CA ARG A 260 -15.38 -18.38 7.93
C ARG A 260 -13.89 -18.56 8.27
N GLY A 261 -13.47 -18.08 9.43
CA GLY A 261 -12.06 -18.13 9.85
C GLY A 261 -11.18 -17.12 9.13
N GLU A 262 -11.77 -16.21 8.33
CA GLU A 262 -11.04 -15.13 7.71
C GLU A 262 -10.61 -14.11 8.76
N MET A 263 -9.36 -13.69 8.69
CA MET A 263 -8.83 -12.57 9.45
C MET A 263 -8.46 -11.46 8.48
N ILE A 264 -8.93 -10.25 8.77
CA ILE A 264 -8.59 -9.05 8.03
C ILE A 264 -7.83 -8.07 8.92
N VAL A 265 -6.94 -7.29 8.32
CA VAL A 265 -6.20 -6.22 8.98
C VAL A 265 -6.52 -4.90 8.29
N MET A 266 -6.84 -3.89 9.09
CA MET A 266 -7.16 -2.55 8.64
C MET A 266 -6.20 -1.56 9.27
N ARG A 267 -5.69 -0.64 8.46
CA ARG A 267 -4.84 0.48 8.92
C ARG A 267 -5.26 1.73 8.19
N ARG A 268 -5.54 2.80 8.94
CA ARG A 268 -5.90 4.13 8.40
C ARG A 268 -6.96 4.06 7.29
N GLY A 269 -8.03 3.28 7.50
CA GLY A 269 -9.13 3.12 6.53
C GLY A 269 -8.82 2.25 5.31
N VAL A 270 -7.63 1.63 5.22
CA VAL A 270 -7.22 0.72 4.16
C VAL A 270 -7.17 -0.72 4.68
N PHE A 271 -7.56 -1.69 3.86
CA PHE A 271 -7.29 -3.11 4.14
C PHE A 271 -5.84 -3.44 3.77
N THR A 272 -5.04 -3.84 4.75
CA THR A 272 -3.63 -4.16 4.52
C THR A 272 -3.42 -5.64 4.27
N TRP A 273 -4.31 -6.50 4.78
CA TRP A 273 -4.17 -7.95 4.68
C TRP A 273 -5.47 -8.72 4.95
N SER A 274 -5.60 -9.91 4.34
CA SER A 274 -6.61 -10.95 4.59
C SER A 274 -5.98 -12.34 4.58
N SER A 275 -6.43 -13.25 5.45
CA SER A 275 -5.96 -14.63 5.47
C SER A 275 -6.46 -15.47 4.28
N VAL A 276 -7.51 -15.01 3.59
CA VAL A 276 -8.07 -15.68 2.40
C VAL A 276 -7.46 -15.13 1.13
N HIS A 277 -7.25 -13.81 1.08
CA HIS A 277 -6.86 -13.10 -0.13
C HIS A 277 -5.40 -12.59 -0.09
N GLY A 278 -4.67 -12.85 0.99
CA GLY A 278 -3.34 -12.28 1.22
C GLY A 278 -3.40 -10.77 1.39
N THR A 279 -2.39 -10.04 0.90
CA THR A 279 -2.44 -8.56 0.85
C THR A 279 -3.52 -8.03 -0.11
N ALA A 280 -4.24 -8.89 -0.84
CA ALA A 280 -5.07 -8.54 -1.96
C ALA A 280 -6.57 -8.33 -1.71
N LEU A 281 -6.95 -7.18 -1.13
CA LEU A 281 -8.35 -6.75 -1.10
C LEU A 281 -8.50 -5.25 -1.36
N ASP A 282 -8.79 -4.91 -2.62
CA ASP A 282 -9.88 -4.03 -3.06
C ASP A 282 -9.53 -3.39 -4.41
N LYS A 283 -10.24 -3.80 -5.46
CA LYS A 283 -10.52 -2.86 -6.56
C LYS A 283 -11.70 -2.00 -6.10
N PRO A 284 -11.61 -0.67 -6.06
CA PRO A 284 -12.81 0.16 -5.95
C PRO A 284 -13.70 -0.16 -7.14
N ARG A 285 -14.82 -0.84 -6.90
CA ARG A 285 -15.81 -1.10 -7.96
C ARG A 285 -16.56 0.19 -8.20
N THR A 286 -16.37 0.78 -9.38
CA THR A 286 -17.35 1.68 -9.98
C THR A 286 -18.67 0.92 -10.17
N PRO A 287 -19.84 1.57 -10.07
CA PRO A 287 -21.10 0.91 -10.35
C PRO A 287 -21.10 0.46 -11.83
N GLY A 288 -21.06 -0.85 -12.09
CA GLY A 288 -21.26 -1.35 -13.46
C GLY A 288 -20.63 -2.70 -13.82
N ASP A 289 -19.56 -3.16 -13.17
CA ASP A 289 -18.80 -4.28 -13.76
C ASP A 289 -19.14 -5.63 -13.10
N GLY A 290 -19.96 -6.43 -13.78
CA GLY A 290 -20.31 -7.79 -13.43
C GLY A 290 -19.77 -8.76 -14.47
N THR A 291 -18.55 -9.26 -14.29
CA THR A 291 -18.10 -10.51 -14.92
C THR A 291 -17.05 -11.21 -14.05
N THR A 292 -17.27 -12.51 -13.83
CA THR A 292 -16.42 -13.43 -13.08
C THR A 292 -15.23 -13.88 -13.93
N PRO A 293 -13.96 -13.85 -13.45
CA PRO A 293 -12.85 -14.46 -14.16
C PRO A 293 -12.62 -15.91 -13.71
N SER A 294 -12.48 -16.81 -14.69
CA SER A 294 -12.12 -18.22 -14.54
C SER A 294 -10.61 -18.40 -14.33
N THR A 295 -10.23 -19.24 -13.37
CA THR A 295 -8.84 -19.61 -13.01
C THR A 295 -8.22 -20.61 -14.00
N PRO A 296 -6.96 -20.44 -14.46
CA PRO A 296 -6.20 -21.49 -15.13
C PRO A 296 -5.36 -22.33 -14.13
N PRO A 297 -5.07 -23.61 -14.42
CA PRO A 297 -4.42 -24.55 -13.50
C PRO A 297 -2.88 -24.37 -13.42
N PRO A 298 -2.26 -24.82 -12.31
CA PRO A 298 -0.82 -24.66 -12.07
C PRO A 298 0.06 -25.63 -12.88
N PRO A 299 1.30 -25.25 -13.24
CA PRO A 299 2.26 -26.16 -13.86
C PRO A 299 3.07 -26.97 -12.83
N GLU A 300 3.38 -28.22 -13.19
CA GLU A 300 4.15 -29.19 -12.41
C GLU A 300 5.66 -28.87 -12.30
N PRO A 301 6.35 -29.32 -11.23
CA PRO A 301 7.76 -29.02 -10.98
C PRO A 301 8.72 -29.95 -11.76
N VAL A 302 9.62 -29.35 -12.55
CA VAL A 302 10.76 -30.06 -13.16
C VAL A 302 11.94 -30.07 -12.18
N GLY A 303 12.29 -31.27 -11.72
CA GLY A 303 13.44 -31.51 -10.85
C GLY A 303 14.78 -31.39 -11.58
N GLY A 304 15.67 -30.54 -11.06
CA GLY A 304 17.07 -30.45 -11.47
C GLY A 304 17.98 -30.47 -10.24
N ARG A 305 18.73 -31.57 -10.09
CA ARG A 305 19.73 -31.81 -9.03
C ARG A 305 20.80 -30.70 -9.02
N VAL A 306 21.00 -30.08 -7.85
CA VAL A 306 22.18 -29.27 -7.54
C VAL A 306 23.25 -30.19 -6.94
N GLN A 307 24.39 -30.34 -7.60
CA GLN A 307 25.59 -30.90 -6.99
C GLN A 307 26.52 -29.75 -6.57
N ALA A 308 26.80 -29.71 -5.27
CA ALA A 308 27.82 -28.88 -4.67
C ALA A 308 29.21 -29.45 -4.96
N ALA A 309 30.14 -28.60 -5.37
CA ALA A 309 31.57 -28.88 -5.28
C ALA A 309 32.29 -27.60 -4.82
N SER A 310 32.80 -27.68 -3.59
CA SER A 310 33.77 -26.76 -3.00
C SER A 310 35.15 -26.99 -3.62
N GLU A 311 35.91 -25.93 -3.91
CA GLU A 311 37.37 -26.00 -3.79
C GLU A 311 38.01 -24.62 -3.61
N GLN A 312 38.93 -24.56 -2.65
CA GLN A 312 39.62 -23.38 -2.18
C GLN A 312 40.86 -23.06 -3.02
N SER A 313 41.07 -21.76 -3.24
CA SER A 313 42.33 -21.01 -3.27
C SER A 313 43.59 -21.64 -3.88
N ARG A 314 44.12 -20.98 -4.93
CA ARG A 314 45.56 -20.78 -5.13
C ARG A 314 45.83 -19.53 -5.98
N LEU A 315 46.45 -18.54 -5.34
CA LEU A 315 47.12 -17.40 -5.95
C LEU A 315 48.26 -17.87 -6.85
N LEU A 316 48.28 -17.45 -8.12
CA LEU A 316 49.48 -17.30 -8.96
C LEU A 316 49.14 -16.33 -10.11
N GLY A 317 50.06 -15.40 -10.38
CA GLY A 317 49.83 -14.16 -11.13
C GLY A 317 49.33 -14.34 -12.56
N VAL A 318 48.36 -13.50 -12.94
CA VAL A 318 47.86 -13.38 -14.31
C VAL A 318 48.40 -12.08 -14.93
N PRO A 319 48.94 -12.11 -16.17
CA PRO A 319 49.41 -10.91 -16.85
C PRO A 319 48.26 -9.94 -17.08
N ARG A 320 48.55 -8.63 -17.01
CA ARG A 320 47.65 -7.52 -17.38
C ARG A 320 46.93 -7.82 -18.71
N ALA A 321 45.71 -8.35 -18.63
CA ALA A 321 44.80 -8.42 -19.75
C ALA A 321 44.40 -6.98 -20.11
N LYS A 322 44.66 -6.59 -21.36
CA LYS A 322 44.31 -5.28 -21.90
C LYS A 322 42.81 -5.03 -21.67
N THR A 323 42.53 -3.99 -20.90
CA THR A 323 41.23 -3.30 -20.79
C THR A 323 40.77 -2.85 -22.18
N ARG A 324 40.06 -3.72 -22.92
CA ARG A 324 39.26 -3.32 -24.09
C ARG A 324 37.78 -3.14 -23.73
N ASP A 325 37.25 -3.96 -22.81
CA ASP A 325 35.85 -3.86 -22.38
C ASP A 325 35.50 -2.57 -21.62
N ARG A 326 36.45 -1.99 -20.86
CA ARG A 326 36.19 -0.75 -20.10
C ARG A 326 36.16 0.50 -20.97
N ASP A 327 36.79 0.48 -22.15
CA ASP A 327 36.81 1.64 -23.05
C ASP A 327 35.49 1.75 -23.86
N HIS A 328 34.88 0.62 -24.26
CA HIS A 328 33.57 0.65 -24.93
C HIS A 328 32.42 1.14 -24.03
N LEU A 329 32.50 0.89 -22.71
CA LEU A 329 31.51 1.40 -21.75
C LEU A 329 31.58 2.92 -21.54
N ARG A 330 32.73 3.56 -21.81
CA ARG A 330 32.89 5.03 -21.71
C ARG A 330 32.21 5.77 -22.86
N ASP A 331 32.17 5.17 -24.04
CA ASP A 331 31.50 5.72 -25.21
C ASP A 331 29.96 5.54 -25.17
N GLY A 332 29.44 4.86 -24.15
CA GLY A 332 28.01 4.65 -23.95
C GLY A 332 27.44 3.51 -24.81
N ARG A 333 26.24 3.05 -24.45
CA ARG A 333 25.52 1.97 -25.12
C ARG A 333 24.53 2.54 -26.13
N ILE A 334 24.50 2.00 -27.34
CA ILE A 334 23.48 2.36 -28.32
C ILE A 334 22.27 1.43 -28.17
N LEU A 335 21.10 2.04 -28.02
CA LEU A 335 19.82 1.37 -27.87
C LEU A 335 18.87 1.82 -28.97
N THR A 336 18.14 0.87 -29.54
CA THR A 336 16.97 1.14 -30.39
C THR A 336 15.71 0.81 -29.61
N VAL A 337 14.81 1.79 -29.51
CA VAL A 337 13.52 1.64 -28.84
C VAL A 337 12.40 1.85 -29.84
N GLU A 338 11.48 0.90 -29.88
CA GLU A 338 10.22 0.97 -30.62
C GLU A 338 9.06 0.93 -29.62
N HIS A 339 8.20 1.94 -29.64
CA HIS A 339 7.00 2.06 -28.83
C HIS A 339 5.80 2.13 -29.76
N GLU A 340 4.81 1.28 -29.52
CA GLU A 340 3.51 1.35 -30.15
C GLU A 340 2.42 1.41 -29.07
N THR A 341 1.53 2.38 -29.17
CA THR A 341 0.31 2.46 -28.36
C THR A 341 -0.90 2.57 -29.29
N ILE A 342 -1.90 1.73 -29.09
CA ILE A 342 -3.14 1.69 -29.88
C ILE A 342 -4.34 1.84 -28.92
N TYR A 343 -5.13 2.87 -29.16
CA TYR A 343 -6.43 3.08 -28.54
C TYR A 343 -7.53 2.66 -29.52
N ARG A 344 -8.48 1.86 -29.04
CA ARG A 344 -9.70 1.47 -29.77
C ARG A 344 -10.91 1.95 -28.98
N TYR A 345 -11.81 2.67 -29.64
CA TYR A 345 -13.02 3.23 -29.05
C TYR A 345 -14.26 2.53 -29.59
N ASP A 346 -15.23 2.28 -28.72
CA ASP A 346 -16.51 1.65 -29.11
C ASP A 346 -17.35 2.57 -30.01
N GLU A 347 -17.22 3.89 -29.82
CA GLU A 347 -17.87 4.92 -30.63
C GLU A 347 -16.83 5.87 -31.24
N ALA A 348 -17.16 6.44 -32.40
CA ALA A 348 -16.26 7.36 -33.08
C ALA A 348 -16.02 8.63 -32.24
N VAL A 349 -14.74 8.93 -32.00
CA VAL A 349 -14.30 10.19 -31.39
C VAL A 349 -14.31 11.26 -32.47
N GLU A 350 -15.10 12.32 -32.29
CA GLU A 350 -15.23 13.40 -33.27
C GLU A 350 -14.17 14.49 -33.09
N LEU A 351 -13.84 14.80 -31.84
CA LEU A 351 -12.92 15.86 -31.47
C LEU A 351 -12.10 15.45 -30.24
N SER A 352 -10.78 15.51 -30.37
CA SER A 352 -9.86 15.21 -29.28
C SER A 352 -8.60 16.05 -29.32
N THR A 353 -8.02 16.30 -28.15
CA THR A 353 -6.69 16.88 -28.00
C THR A 353 -5.81 15.98 -27.17
N HIS A 354 -4.58 15.80 -27.60
CA HIS A 354 -3.59 14.95 -26.96
C HIS A 354 -2.28 15.71 -26.73
N VAL A 355 -1.54 15.28 -25.72
CA VAL A 355 -0.18 15.70 -25.43
C VAL A 355 0.66 14.44 -25.33
N PHE A 356 1.63 14.30 -26.23
CA PHE A 356 2.57 13.20 -26.27
C PHE A 356 3.93 13.64 -25.75
N ARG A 357 4.48 12.90 -24.79
CA ARG A 357 5.81 13.05 -24.19
C ARG A 357 6.66 11.83 -24.53
N LEU A 358 6.81 11.56 -25.83
CA LEU A 358 7.49 10.36 -26.33
C LEU A 358 8.88 10.64 -26.91
N HIS A 359 9.27 11.91 -27.03
CA HIS A 359 10.60 12.28 -27.50
C HIS A 359 11.61 12.12 -26.35
N PRO A 360 12.64 11.28 -26.49
CA PRO A 360 13.60 11.05 -25.42
C PRO A 360 14.41 12.31 -25.09
N VAL A 361 14.92 12.39 -23.85
CA VAL A 361 15.76 13.50 -23.40
C VAL A 361 17.11 13.47 -24.12
N HIS A 362 17.62 14.64 -24.47
CA HIS A 362 19.00 14.82 -24.91
C HIS A 362 19.77 15.59 -23.82
N ASP A 363 20.70 14.93 -23.13
CA ASP A 363 21.49 15.47 -22.02
C ASP A 363 22.88 14.86 -21.94
N LEU A 364 23.67 15.23 -20.92
CA LEU A 364 25.03 14.71 -20.74
C LEU A 364 25.11 13.18 -20.66
N GLY A 365 24.07 12.53 -20.13
CA GLY A 365 24.01 11.08 -19.99
C GLY A 365 23.28 10.35 -21.13
N GLN A 366 22.69 11.05 -22.10
CA GLN A 366 21.93 10.42 -23.19
C GLN A 366 21.91 11.31 -24.44
N ASP A 367 22.40 10.79 -25.56
CA ASP A 367 22.24 11.42 -26.87
C ASP A 367 21.09 10.79 -27.64
N VAL A 368 20.24 11.62 -28.25
CA VAL A 368 19.28 11.20 -29.27
C VAL A 368 19.96 11.23 -30.63
N LEU A 369 20.14 10.06 -31.26
CA LEU A 369 20.77 9.92 -32.58
C LEU A 369 19.75 10.01 -33.71
N ASP A 370 18.60 9.35 -33.54
CA ASP A 370 17.46 9.41 -34.45
C ASP A 370 16.15 9.29 -33.67
N TYR A 371 15.11 9.99 -34.13
CA TYR A 371 13.78 9.94 -33.54
C TYR A 371 12.70 10.15 -34.60
N ARG A 372 11.71 9.25 -34.62
CA ARG A 372 10.53 9.36 -35.46
C ARG A 372 9.27 9.07 -34.65
N LEU A 373 8.24 9.89 -34.86
CA LEU A 373 6.92 9.73 -34.26
C LEU A 373 5.87 9.80 -35.37
N GLU A 374 5.08 8.74 -35.49
CA GLU A 374 3.99 8.60 -36.43
C GLU A 374 2.68 8.41 -35.66
N ILE A 375 1.64 9.13 -36.08
CA ILE A 375 0.35 9.17 -35.41
C ILE A 375 -0.74 9.09 -36.47
N SER A 376 -1.75 8.25 -36.22
CA SER A 376 -2.98 8.22 -37.00
C SER A 376 -4.19 8.23 -36.08
N PRO A 377 -5.26 8.98 -36.41
CA PRO A 377 -5.44 9.74 -37.66
C PRO A 377 -4.61 11.03 -37.74
N PRO A 378 -4.45 11.62 -38.94
CA PRO A 378 -3.75 12.88 -39.11
C PRO A 378 -4.50 14.03 -38.42
N GLY A 379 -3.75 14.91 -37.76
CA GLY A 379 -4.24 16.03 -36.97
C GLY A 379 -3.27 17.20 -36.97
N ALA A 380 -3.69 18.31 -36.36
CA ALA A 380 -2.85 19.49 -36.21
C ALA A 380 -1.84 19.26 -35.08
N ALA A 381 -0.55 19.35 -35.42
CA ALA A 381 0.57 19.09 -34.53
C ALA A 381 1.31 20.37 -34.16
N ARG A 382 1.60 20.56 -32.88
CA ARG A 382 2.46 21.65 -32.37
C ARG A 382 3.49 21.09 -31.40
N ARG A 383 4.76 21.24 -31.73
CA ARG A 383 5.87 20.92 -30.82
C ARG A 383 6.08 22.07 -29.84
N ALA A 384 6.35 21.73 -28.59
CA ALA A 384 6.67 22.67 -27.54
C ALA A 384 7.55 22.00 -26.48
N GLU A 385 8.04 22.80 -25.55
CA GLU A 385 8.70 22.34 -24.33
C GLU A 385 7.79 22.67 -23.15
N ASP A 386 7.60 21.72 -22.22
CA ASP A 386 6.85 21.97 -20.99
C ASP A 386 7.70 22.65 -19.91
N VAL A 387 7.08 23.00 -18.78
CA VAL A 387 7.76 23.67 -17.65
C VAL A 387 8.90 22.85 -17.05
N PHE A 388 8.95 21.55 -17.31
CA PHE A 388 9.98 20.65 -16.83
C PHE A 388 11.11 20.44 -17.87
N GLY A 389 11.01 21.07 -19.05
CA GLY A 389 11.98 20.87 -20.12
C GLY A 389 11.72 19.60 -20.94
N ASN A 390 10.56 18.94 -20.80
CA ASN A 390 10.23 17.80 -21.64
C ASN A 390 9.78 18.28 -23.02
N GLN A 391 10.24 17.58 -24.06
CA GLN A 391 9.77 17.81 -25.43
C GLN A 391 8.37 17.20 -25.60
N ILE A 392 7.38 18.06 -25.86
CA ILE A 392 5.98 17.65 -25.98
C ILE A 392 5.46 17.88 -27.41
N LEU A 393 4.54 17.01 -27.83
CA LEU A 393 3.73 17.20 -29.03
C LEU A 393 2.27 17.39 -28.64
N GLN A 394 1.77 18.60 -28.79
CA GLN A 394 0.34 18.89 -28.72
C GLN A 394 -0.30 18.49 -30.05
N TYR A 395 -1.34 17.67 -30.00
CA TYR A 395 -1.95 17.08 -31.19
C TYR A 395 -3.47 17.21 -31.13
N LYS A 396 -4.07 17.85 -32.13
CA LYS A 396 -5.53 18.05 -32.22
C LYS A 396 -6.09 17.27 -33.39
N ILE A 397 -7.11 16.44 -33.13
CA ILE A 397 -7.80 15.63 -34.13
C ILE A 397 -9.24 16.11 -34.20
N GLU A 398 -9.65 16.56 -35.37
CA GLU A 398 -11.00 17.12 -35.64
C GLU A 398 -11.79 16.27 -36.65
N ARG A 399 -11.32 15.05 -36.93
CA ARG A 399 -11.95 14.12 -37.86
C ARG A 399 -12.40 12.90 -37.07
N PRO A 400 -13.60 12.34 -37.33
CA PRO A 400 -14.07 11.13 -36.67
C PRO A 400 -13.10 9.95 -36.84
N TYR A 401 -12.79 9.26 -35.74
CA TYR A 401 -11.99 8.03 -35.74
C TYR A 401 -12.42 7.07 -34.64
N GLN A 402 -12.20 5.78 -34.85
CA GLN A 402 -12.42 4.72 -33.84
C GLN A 402 -11.11 4.09 -33.36
N GLU A 403 -10.00 4.38 -34.04
CA GLU A 403 -8.67 3.88 -33.68
C GLU A 403 -7.66 5.03 -33.73
N LEU A 404 -6.92 5.21 -32.63
CA LEU A 404 -5.77 6.09 -32.54
C LEU A 404 -4.54 5.24 -32.26
N TRP A 405 -3.59 5.22 -33.19
CA TRP A 405 -2.30 4.58 -32.97
C TRP A 405 -1.17 5.59 -32.98
N ILE A 406 -0.18 5.33 -32.13
CA ILE A 406 0.99 6.16 -31.89
C ILE A 406 2.21 5.26 -31.94
N ARG A 407 3.11 5.52 -32.89
CA ARG A 407 4.34 4.74 -33.09
C ARG A 407 5.54 5.65 -32.96
N ALA A 408 6.38 5.39 -31.97
CA ALA A 408 7.64 6.10 -31.77
C ALA A 408 8.81 5.13 -31.96
N ARG A 409 9.80 5.55 -32.75
CA ARG A 409 11.08 4.86 -32.90
C ARG A 409 12.21 5.81 -32.54
N SER A 410 13.10 5.37 -31.66
CA SER A 410 14.23 6.15 -31.17
C SER A 410 15.50 5.33 -31.24
N ARG A 411 16.58 5.91 -31.76
CA ARG A 411 17.94 5.38 -31.66
C ARG A 411 18.77 6.31 -30.80
N LEU A 412 19.31 5.81 -29.71
CA LEU A 412 19.86 6.62 -28.62
C LEU A 412 21.19 6.06 -28.16
N ARG A 413 22.09 6.92 -27.67
CA ARG A 413 23.29 6.52 -26.95
C ARG A 413 23.14 6.88 -25.48
N VAL A 414 23.12 5.88 -24.60
CA VAL A 414 23.06 6.07 -23.14
C VAL A 414 24.46 5.96 -22.56
N ARG A 415 24.92 6.98 -21.83
CA ARG A 415 26.23 6.98 -21.17
C ARG A 415 26.11 6.51 -19.73
N PRO A 416 27.15 5.86 -19.17
CA PRO A 416 27.14 5.51 -17.76
C PRO A 416 27.08 6.79 -16.91
N ALA A 417 26.33 6.76 -15.82
CA ALA A 417 26.37 7.86 -14.85
C ALA A 417 27.77 7.94 -14.23
N ASP A 418 28.28 9.15 -14.01
CA ASP A 418 29.53 9.31 -13.26
C ASP A 418 29.40 8.64 -11.90
N ALA A 419 30.43 7.88 -11.54
CA ALA A 419 30.52 7.31 -10.20
C ALA A 419 30.30 8.44 -9.19
N ILE A 420 29.48 8.17 -8.18
CA ILE A 420 29.40 9.05 -7.02
C ILE A 420 30.77 8.94 -6.36
N ALA A 421 31.69 9.84 -6.72
CA ALA A 421 32.97 9.98 -6.02
C ALA A 421 32.62 10.06 -4.52
N PRO A 422 33.43 9.46 -3.62
CA PRO A 422 33.13 9.46 -2.20
C PRO A 422 32.92 10.91 -1.78
N LEU A 423 31.65 11.29 -1.66
CA LEU A 423 31.26 12.61 -1.22
C LEU A 423 31.94 12.78 0.14
N LYS A 424 32.30 14.02 0.51
CA LYS A 424 32.33 14.31 1.95
C LYS A 424 30.96 13.82 2.47
N ARG A 425 30.94 12.80 3.33
CA ARG A 425 29.72 12.08 3.74
C ARG A 425 28.59 13.06 3.93
N ALA A 426 27.63 13.06 3.01
CA ALA A 426 26.45 13.90 3.11
C ALA A 426 25.53 13.21 4.11
N THR A 427 25.14 13.92 5.16
CA THR A 427 24.30 13.38 6.24
C THR A 427 22.91 13.98 6.18
N LEU A 428 21.91 13.21 6.60
CA LEU A 428 20.56 13.69 6.82
C LEU A 428 20.45 14.42 8.18
N PRO A 429 19.58 15.43 8.31
CA PRO A 429 18.79 16.05 7.24
C PRO A 429 19.64 16.93 6.32
N LEU A 430 19.31 16.97 5.04
CA LEU A 430 19.95 17.90 4.10
C LEU A 430 19.50 19.34 4.40
N VAL A 431 20.47 20.24 4.53
CA VAL A 431 20.21 21.68 4.69
C VAL A 431 20.51 22.39 3.38
N TRP A 432 19.49 23.01 2.81
CA TRP A 432 19.57 23.79 1.57
C TRP A 432 19.61 25.28 1.91
N MET A 433 20.43 26.04 1.19
CA MET A 433 20.38 27.50 1.28
C MET A 433 18.97 27.98 0.89
N PRO A 434 18.45 29.09 1.43
CA PRO A 434 17.07 29.53 1.16
C PRO A 434 16.72 29.62 -0.33
N TRP A 435 17.63 30.13 -1.16
CA TRP A 435 17.44 30.21 -2.60
C TRP A 435 17.44 28.82 -3.29
N GLN A 436 18.27 27.88 -2.83
CA GLN A 436 18.27 26.49 -3.33
C GLN A 436 16.97 25.81 -2.97
N ARG A 437 16.53 25.94 -1.71
CA ARG A 437 15.24 25.43 -1.26
C ARG A 437 14.12 25.99 -2.13
N GLN A 438 14.09 27.30 -2.37
CA GLN A 438 13.09 27.94 -3.23
C GLN A 438 13.08 27.37 -4.66
N MET A 439 14.25 27.18 -5.27
CA MET A 439 14.37 26.57 -6.61
C MET A 439 13.95 25.10 -6.62
N MET A 440 14.15 24.38 -5.52
CA MET A 440 13.87 22.95 -5.41
C MET A 440 12.52 22.63 -4.77
N THR A 441 11.76 23.63 -4.30
CA THR A 441 10.46 23.47 -3.64
C THR A 441 9.54 22.48 -4.36
N PRO A 442 9.37 22.53 -5.70
CA PRO A 442 8.48 21.58 -6.40
C PRO A 442 8.88 20.11 -6.25
N TYR A 443 10.16 19.85 -5.96
CA TYR A 443 10.73 18.52 -5.77
C TYR A 443 10.95 18.14 -4.31
N LEU A 444 10.71 19.08 -3.38
CA LEU A 444 10.81 18.88 -1.93
C LEU A 444 9.45 18.67 -1.27
N LEU A 445 8.36 19.11 -1.89
CA LEU A 445 7.02 18.99 -1.31
C LEU A 445 6.45 17.57 -1.49
N PRO A 446 6.12 16.86 -0.39
CA PRO A 446 5.41 15.59 -0.48
C PRO A 446 4.03 15.78 -1.13
N PRO A 447 3.41 14.71 -1.65
CA PRO A 447 2.03 14.79 -2.12
C PRO A 447 1.08 15.22 -1.00
N GLU A 448 -0.04 15.82 -1.37
CA GLU A 448 -1.11 16.16 -0.43
C GLU A 448 -1.71 14.86 0.12
N LEU A 449 -1.36 14.56 1.35
CA LEU A 449 -1.85 13.43 2.11
C LEU A 449 -2.34 13.93 3.47
N PRO A 450 -3.24 13.18 4.13
CA PRO A 450 -3.62 13.52 5.47
C PRO A 450 -2.43 13.46 6.46
N GLU A 451 -2.43 14.34 7.45
CA GLU A 451 -1.30 14.51 8.40
C GLU A 451 -0.92 13.20 9.10
N THR A 452 -1.91 12.37 9.45
CA THR A 452 -1.73 11.04 10.05
C THR A 452 -0.93 10.09 9.15
N GLN A 453 -1.22 10.11 7.84
CA GLN A 453 -0.50 9.32 6.85
C GLN A 453 0.90 9.87 6.60
N LEU A 454 1.06 11.19 6.57
CA LEU A 454 2.36 11.85 6.45
C LEU A 454 3.27 11.54 7.64
N GLN A 455 2.73 11.53 8.86
CA GLN A 455 3.48 11.18 10.06
C GLN A 455 4.00 9.75 9.98
N GLU A 456 3.15 8.78 9.64
CA GLU A 456 3.56 7.38 9.56
C GLU A 456 4.61 7.14 8.45
N LEU A 457 4.44 7.76 7.28
CA LEU A 457 5.44 7.72 6.21
C LEU A 457 6.74 8.42 6.62
N SER A 458 6.67 9.46 7.45
CA SER A 458 7.85 10.18 7.96
C SER A 458 8.61 9.32 8.96
N GLU A 459 7.91 8.63 9.87
CA GLU A 459 8.48 7.66 10.79
C GLU A 459 9.13 6.50 10.02
N TYR A 460 8.44 5.97 9.00
CA TYR A 460 8.99 4.95 8.13
C TYR A 460 10.26 5.43 7.41
N ALA A 461 10.24 6.62 6.80
CA ALA A 461 11.41 7.21 6.15
C ALA A 461 12.57 7.45 7.14
N MET A 462 12.29 7.98 8.33
CA MET A 462 13.27 8.24 9.38
C MET A 462 13.91 6.95 9.92
N SER A 463 13.18 5.83 9.93
CA SER A 463 13.73 4.53 10.34
C SER A 463 14.94 4.11 9.48
N PHE A 464 14.93 4.44 8.18
CA PHE A 464 16.07 4.21 7.29
C PHE A 464 17.24 5.12 7.62
N ALA A 465 16.98 6.40 7.88
CA ALA A 465 18.04 7.34 8.26
C ALA A 465 18.73 6.89 9.56
N LEU A 466 17.95 6.51 10.57
CA LEU A 466 18.46 6.05 11.86
C LEU A 466 19.31 4.78 11.74
N ARG A 467 18.84 3.77 11.00
CA ARG A 467 19.55 2.48 10.89
C ARG A 467 20.80 2.54 10.00
N ASN A 468 20.96 3.60 9.20
CA ASN A 468 22.14 3.85 8.36
C ASN A 468 23.00 5.01 8.87
N ASP A 469 22.91 5.35 10.16
CA ASP A 469 23.71 6.42 10.81
C ASP A 469 23.64 7.77 10.06
N PHE A 470 22.45 8.08 9.55
CA PHE A 470 22.12 9.28 8.77
C PHE A 470 22.95 9.47 7.49
N ASP A 471 23.67 8.46 6.99
CA ASP A 471 24.37 8.55 5.72
C ASP A 471 23.36 8.63 4.56
N LEU A 472 23.42 9.70 3.77
CA LEU A 472 22.44 9.96 2.71
C LEU A 472 22.40 8.84 1.66
N VAL A 473 23.57 8.39 1.19
CA VAL A 473 23.64 7.46 0.06
C VAL A 473 23.25 6.06 0.51
N GLU A 474 23.71 5.63 1.68
CA GLU A 474 23.31 4.33 2.24
C GLU A 474 21.82 4.32 2.60
N THR A 475 21.28 5.41 3.17
CA THR A 475 19.84 5.55 3.44
C THR A 475 19.01 5.40 2.16
N LEU A 476 19.36 6.12 1.09
CA LEU A 476 18.64 6.05 -0.18
C LEU A 476 18.75 4.66 -0.84
N ARG A 477 19.93 4.03 -0.79
CA ARG A 477 20.14 2.67 -1.31
C ARG A 477 19.28 1.65 -0.55
N ASP A 478 19.26 1.77 0.77
CA ASP A 478 18.52 0.88 1.65
C ASP A 478 17.01 1.04 1.49
N MET A 479 16.51 2.29 1.37
CA MET A 479 15.13 2.55 0.98
C MET A 479 14.77 1.88 -0.35
N ASN A 480 15.62 2.03 -1.37
CA ASN A 480 15.39 1.47 -2.70
C ASN A 480 15.32 -0.06 -2.68
N HIS A 481 16.26 -0.68 -1.97
CA HIS A 481 16.34 -2.13 -1.84
C HIS A 481 15.23 -2.71 -0.96
N SER A 482 14.82 -1.99 0.09
CA SER A 482 13.71 -2.40 0.95
C SER A 482 12.37 -2.35 0.22
N ILE A 483 12.12 -1.34 -0.63
CA ILE A 483 10.91 -1.34 -1.48
C ILE A 483 10.92 -2.55 -2.42
N TYR A 484 12.06 -2.82 -3.08
CA TYR A 484 12.19 -3.97 -3.96
C TYR A 484 11.93 -5.32 -3.24
N ARG A 485 12.46 -5.48 -2.03
CA ARG A 485 12.35 -6.73 -1.25
C ARG A 485 10.97 -6.91 -0.61
N ASP A 486 10.40 -5.85 -0.08
CA ASP A 486 9.23 -5.92 0.81
C ASP A 486 7.90 -5.67 0.08
N PHE A 487 7.93 -5.24 -1.19
CA PHE A 487 6.72 -4.87 -1.94
C PHE A 487 6.55 -5.76 -3.18
N ALA A 488 5.37 -6.37 -3.29
CA ALA A 488 5.06 -7.27 -4.39
C ALA A 488 4.66 -6.50 -5.66
N TYR A 489 5.33 -6.79 -6.78
CA TYR A 489 4.93 -6.28 -8.09
C TYR A 489 3.66 -6.99 -8.57
N GLN A 490 2.55 -6.26 -8.69
CA GLN A 490 1.25 -6.83 -9.06
C GLN A 490 0.47 -5.91 -10.02
N PRO A 491 0.42 -6.23 -11.33
CA PRO A 491 -0.42 -5.51 -12.28
C PRO A 491 -1.90 -5.53 -11.88
N GLY A 492 -2.58 -4.39 -12.04
CA GLY A 492 -4.02 -4.25 -11.74
C GLY A 492 -4.38 -4.20 -10.25
N ALA A 493 -3.40 -4.17 -9.34
CA ALA A 493 -3.62 -3.95 -7.92
C ALA A 493 -3.94 -2.49 -7.58
N THR A 494 -3.55 -1.56 -8.45
CA THR A 494 -3.61 -0.11 -8.20
C THR A 494 -4.32 0.62 -9.33
N MET A 495 -4.73 1.85 -9.05
CA MET A 495 -5.34 2.76 -10.00
C MET A 495 -4.46 4.00 -10.17
N LEU A 496 -4.78 4.83 -11.17
CA LEU A 496 -4.03 6.05 -11.46
C LEU A 496 -3.94 7.02 -10.26
N GLU A 497 -4.91 6.98 -9.35
CA GLU A 497 -4.98 7.83 -8.16
C GLU A 497 -4.46 7.17 -6.88
N THR A 498 -3.89 5.96 -6.97
CA THR A 498 -3.33 5.26 -5.80
C THR A 498 -2.24 6.13 -5.14
N SER A 499 -2.42 6.42 -3.86
CA SER A 499 -1.52 7.26 -3.10
C SER A 499 -0.30 6.48 -2.58
N PRO A 500 0.86 7.14 -2.34
CA PRO A 500 2.01 6.49 -1.72
C PRO A 500 1.70 5.78 -0.40
N PHE A 501 0.76 6.33 0.38
CA PHE A 501 0.35 5.71 1.64
C PHE A 501 -0.36 4.37 1.42
N VAL A 502 -1.24 4.27 0.42
CA VAL A 502 -1.90 3.00 0.07
C VAL A 502 -0.85 1.95 -0.33
N VAL A 503 0.14 2.32 -1.14
CA VAL A 503 1.24 1.42 -1.55
C VAL A 503 2.03 0.97 -0.32
N TYR A 504 2.37 1.89 0.58
CA TYR A 504 3.03 1.60 1.86
C TYR A 504 2.22 0.66 2.77
N ALA A 505 0.89 0.86 2.85
CA ALA A 505 0.02 0.06 3.69
C ALA A 505 -0.23 -1.35 3.11
N GLU A 506 -0.44 -1.45 1.79
CA GLU A 506 -0.78 -2.70 1.10
C GLU A 506 0.45 -3.52 0.65
N ARG A 507 1.65 -2.90 0.65
CA ARG A 507 2.94 -3.53 0.28
C ARG A 507 2.94 -4.15 -1.12
N ARG A 508 2.29 -3.50 -2.08
CA ARG A 508 2.21 -3.93 -3.48
C ARG A 508 1.84 -2.81 -4.43
N GLY A 509 2.14 -3.00 -5.71
CA GLY A 509 1.83 -2.05 -6.76
C GLY A 509 2.59 -2.35 -8.04
N VAL A 510 2.66 -1.35 -8.92
CA VAL A 510 3.48 -1.40 -10.15
C VAL A 510 4.64 -0.40 -10.09
N CYS A 511 5.45 -0.32 -11.14
CA CYS A 511 6.63 0.56 -11.19
C CYS A 511 6.31 2.04 -10.88
N GLN A 512 5.17 2.53 -11.36
CA GLN A 512 4.66 3.87 -11.06
C GLN A 512 4.48 4.09 -9.55
N ASP A 513 3.90 3.11 -8.86
CA ASP A 513 3.56 3.19 -7.44
C ASP A 513 4.81 3.19 -6.57
N PHE A 514 5.76 2.31 -6.89
CA PHE A 514 7.04 2.22 -6.18
C PHE A 514 7.89 3.48 -6.38
N ALA A 515 7.93 4.03 -7.59
CA ALA A 515 8.59 5.30 -7.86
C ALA A 515 7.96 6.44 -7.04
N ASN A 516 6.63 6.55 -7.01
CA ASN A 516 5.92 7.57 -6.24
C ASN A 516 6.13 7.43 -4.72
N LEU A 517 6.12 6.19 -4.19
CA LEU A 517 6.43 5.93 -2.80
C LEU A 517 7.86 6.35 -2.45
N PHE A 518 8.85 5.93 -3.25
CA PHE A 518 10.25 6.29 -3.04
C PHE A 518 10.45 7.82 -3.07
N ILE A 519 9.82 8.52 -4.03
CA ILE A 519 9.84 9.98 -4.12
C ILE A 519 9.23 10.62 -2.87
N CYS A 520 8.09 10.11 -2.39
CA CYS A 520 7.44 10.63 -1.19
C CYS A 520 8.37 10.51 0.03
N LEU A 521 8.96 9.34 0.26
CA LEU A 521 9.88 9.11 1.39
C LEU A 521 11.13 10.01 1.31
N CYS A 522 11.71 10.18 0.11
CA CYS A 522 12.83 11.10 -0.08
C CYS A 522 12.48 12.54 0.31
N ARG A 523 11.29 13.01 -0.11
CA ARG A 523 10.82 14.37 0.18
C ARG A 523 10.57 14.60 1.67
N LEU A 524 10.03 13.59 2.37
CA LEU A 524 9.86 13.64 3.83
C LEU A 524 11.21 13.75 4.57
N LEU A 525 12.30 13.22 3.98
CA LEU A 525 13.68 13.39 4.46
C LEU A 525 14.35 14.67 3.95
N ASN A 526 13.59 15.60 3.34
CA ASN A 526 14.09 16.85 2.75
C ASN A 526 15.11 16.63 1.60
N VAL A 527 15.03 15.47 0.94
CA VAL A 527 15.81 15.12 -0.25
C VAL A 527 14.96 15.40 -1.51
N PRO A 528 15.40 16.31 -2.40
CA PRO A 528 14.65 16.61 -3.60
C PRO A 528 14.56 15.41 -4.53
N ALA A 529 13.34 15.04 -4.90
CA ALA A 529 13.05 13.86 -5.72
C ALA A 529 12.03 14.18 -6.82
N ARG A 530 12.20 13.57 -7.99
CA ARG A 530 11.32 13.74 -9.15
C ARG A 530 11.00 12.40 -9.82
N TYR A 531 9.86 12.36 -10.48
CA TYR A 531 9.38 11.19 -11.21
C TYR A 531 9.97 11.16 -12.61
N ARG A 532 10.42 10.00 -13.06
CA ARG A 532 11.00 9.78 -14.40
C ARG A 532 10.30 8.62 -15.09
N VAL A 533 9.98 8.82 -16.36
CA VAL A 533 9.43 7.80 -17.25
C VAL A 533 10.37 7.59 -18.42
N GLY A 534 10.42 6.35 -18.88
CA GLY A 534 11.04 5.99 -20.14
C GLY A 534 10.97 4.50 -20.42
N TYR A 535 12.09 3.92 -20.82
CA TYR A 535 12.16 2.52 -21.23
C TYR A 535 13.32 1.82 -20.56
N ILE A 536 13.18 0.52 -20.33
CA ILE A 536 14.23 -0.33 -19.79
C ILE A 536 14.58 -1.42 -20.80
N TYR A 537 15.86 -1.70 -20.98
CA TYR A 537 16.31 -2.84 -21.77
C TYR A 537 16.12 -4.14 -20.96
N THR A 538 15.20 -5.00 -21.38
CA THR A 538 14.81 -6.20 -20.62
C THR A 538 15.68 -7.43 -20.84
N GLY A 539 16.64 -7.39 -21.77
CA GLY A 539 17.63 -8.47 -21.97
C GLY A 539 18.79 -8.46 -20.97
N ALA A 540 18.63 -7.77 -19.83
CA ALA A 540 19.55 -7.83 -18.68
C ALA A 540 19.00 -8.82 -17.63
N ASP A 541 19.87 -9.40 -16.80
CA ASP A 541 19.52 -10.36 -15.75
C ASP A 541 18.80 -9.68 -14.56
N TYR A 542 17.61 -9.13 -14.79
CA TYR A 542 16.75 -8.61 -13.73
C TYR A 542 15.91 -9.73 -13.11
N ALA A 543 15.73 -9.68 -11.80
CA ALA A 543 14.83 -10.60 -11.09
C ALA A 543 13.35 -10.40 -11.50
N ASN A 544 12.95 -9.18 -11.85
CA ASN A 544 11.58 -8.82 -12.25
C ASN A 544 11.48 -8.60 -13.78
N GLN A 545 11.48 -9.68 -14.56
CA GLN A 545 11.45 -9.62 -16.03
C GLN A 545 10.09 -9.17 -16.64
N ILE A 546 9.03 -9.05 -15.84
CA ILE A 546 7.66 -8.70 -16.27
C ILE A 546 7.56 -7.24 -16.82
N GLN A 547 8.64 -6.47 -16.80
CA GLN A 547 8.66 -5.05 -17.19
C GLN A 547 8.69 -4.78 -18.70
N SER A 548 8.74 -5.83 -19.54
CA SER A 548 9.01 -5.69 -20.98
C SER A 548 7.85 -5.21 -21.84
N GLU A 549 6.63 -5.11 -21.31
CA GLU A 549 5.43 -4.91 -22.14
C GLU A 549 5.00 -3.43 -22.28
N ALA A 550 5.59 -2.50 -21.51
CA ALA A 550 5.19 -1.08 -21.52
C ALA A 550 6.33 -0.11 -21.12
N SER A 551 6.02 1.19 -21.02
CA SER A 551 6.93 2.20 -20.45
C SER A 551 7.24 1.91 -18.98
N HIS A 552 8.48 2.18 -18.56
CA HIS A 552 8.95 2.01 -17.18
C HIS A 552 9.03 3.34 -16.44
N ALA A 553 8.88 3.29 -15.12
CA ALA A 553 8.95 4.46 -14.25
C ALA A 553 9.89 4.23 -13.06
N TRP A 554 10.65 5.27 -12.71
CA TRP A 554 11.58 5.25 -11.58
C TRP A 554 11.72 6.66 -10.98
N ALA A 555 12.48 6.77 -9.89
CA ALA A 555 12.72 8.02 -9.19
C ALA A 555 14.09 8.60 -9.55
N GLU A 556 14.20 9.92 -9.66
CA GLU A 556 15.50 10.60 -9.64
C GLU A 556 15.59 11.48 -8.40
N VAL A 557 16.72 11.43 -7.71
CA VAL A 557 17.00 12.26 -6.52
C VAL A 557 18.18 13.16 -6.78
N TYR A 558 18.10 14.40 -6.31
CA TYR A 558 19.18 15.37 -6.47
C TYR A 558 20.15 15.27 -5.31
N LEU A 559 21.39 14.89 -5.63
CA LEU A 559 22.48 14.79 -4.67
C LEU A 559 23.37 16.05 -4.74
N PRO A 560 23.73 16.66 -3.59
CA PRO A 560 24.60 17.83 -3.56
C PRO A 560 25.92 17.58 -4.30
N ASN A 561 26.32 18.51 -5.18
CA ASN A 561 27.55 18.44 -5.99
C ASN A 561 27.64 17.26 -6.97
N VAL A 562 26.57 16.49 -7.15
CA VAL A 562 26.51 15.32 -8.04
C VAL A 562 25.42 15.49 -9.09
N GLY A 563 24.28 16.07 -8.70
CA GLY A 563 23.12 16.23 -9.56
C GLY A 563 22.10 15.10 -9.42
N TRP A 564 21.23 14.97 -10.42
CA TRP A 564 20.16 13.97 -10.41
C TRP A 564 20.71 12.56 -10.64
N ARG A 565 20.30 11.63 -9.78
CA ARG A 565 20.65 10.20 -9.85
C ARG A 565 19.39 9.35 -9.80
N GLY A 566 19.31 8.36 -10.70
CA GLY A 566 18.16 7.46 -10.80
C GLY A 566 18.23 6.33 -9.78
N TYR A 567 17.08 6.02 -9.17
CA TYR A 567 16.83 4.90 -8.28
C TYR A 567 15.59 4.17 -8.79
N ASP A 568 15.74 2.88 -9.06
CA ASP A 568 14.67 2.01 -9.54
C ASP A 568 14.23 1.05 -8.42
N PRO A 569 13.20 1.43 -7.64
CA PRO A 569 12.72 0.63 -6.53
C PRO A 569 11.97 -0.63 -6.98
N THR A 570 11.60 -0.72 -8.26
CA THR A 570 10.96 -1.92 -8.83
C THR A 570 11.97 -3.06 -9.02
N ASN A 571 13.22 -2.71 -9.26
CA ASN A 571 14.32 -3.64 -9.51
C ASN A 571 15.38 -3.64 -8.41
N GLY A 572 15.29 -2.73 -7.44
CA GLY A 572 16.27 -2.59 -6.36
C GLY A 572 17.65 -2.08 -6.82
N ILE A 573 17.73 -1.49 -8.02
CA ILE A 573 18.98 -1.05 -8.65
C ILE A 573 19.03 0.47 -8.82
N MET A 574 20.23 0.97 -9.08
CA MET A 574 20.44 2.35 -9.54
C MET A 574 20.13 2.45 -11.04
N GLY A 575 19.63 3.61 -11.47
CA GLY A 575 19.48 3.92 -12.89
C GLY A 575 20.82 3.91 -13.62
N GLY A 576 20.88 3.22 -14.75
CA GLY A 576 22.13 2.94 -15.46
C GLY A 576 22.00 2.94 -16.98
N LEU A 577 22.84 2.14 -17.63
CA LEU A 577 22.92 2.02 -19.09
C LEU A 577 21.69 1.40 -19.75
N ASP A 578 20.86 0.72 -18.95
CA ASP A 578 19.64 0.07 -19.41
C ASP A 578 18.43 1.01 -19.39
N HIS A 579 18.53 2.18 -18.74
CA HIS A 579 17.43 3.12 -18.52
C HIS A 579 17.46 4.25 -19.54
N VAL A 580 16.56 4.19 -20.52
CA VAL A 580 16.33 5.24 -21.51
C VAL A 580 15.39 6.30 -20.93
N ARG A 581 15.86 7.55 -20.84
CA ARG A 581 15.12 8.68 -20.26
C ARG A 581 14.20 9.36 -21.27
N VAL A 582 12.91 9.49 -20.94
CA VAL A 582 11.92 10.18 -21.79
C VAL A 582 11.33 11.44 -21.16
N ALA A 583 10.55 11.34 -20.07
CA ALA A 583 9.85 12.50 -19.47
C ALA A 583 9.91 12.52 -17.94
N HIS A 584 9.92 13.70 -17.31
CA HIS A 584 10.00 13.85 -15.85
C HIS A 584 9.04 14.93 -15.38
N GLY A 585 8.66 14.80 -14.12
CA GLY A 585 7.90 15.82 -13.43
C GLY A 585 7.90 15.58 -11.94
N ARG A 586 6.99 16.25 -11.22
CA ARG A 586 6.90 16.09 -9.76
C ARG A 586 6.25 14.75 -9.41
N ASN A 587 5.36 14.25 -10.25
CA ASN A 587 4.63 13.00 -10.08
C ASN A 587 4.28 12.42 -11.45
N TYR A 588 3.53 11.33 -11.49
CA TYR A 588 3.14 10.67 -12.73
C TYR A 588 2.39 11.62 -13.70
N ARG A 589 1.48 12.48 -13.21
CA ARG A 589 0.63 13.36 -14.05
C ARG A 589 1.43 14.31 -14.92
N ASP A 590 2.54 14.80 -14.37
CA ASP A 590 3.43 15.72 -15.07
C ASP A 590 4.25 15.02 -16.18
N ALA A 591 4.46 13.71 -16.08
CA ALA A 591 5.37 12.93 -16.93
C ALA A 591 4.67 11.85 -17.79
N THR A 592 3.34 11.73 -17.73
CA THR A 592 2.59 10.69 -18.47
C THR A 592 2.94 10.74 -19.97
N PRO A 593 3.37 9.60 -20.56
CA PRO A 593 3.78 9.53 -21.98
C PRO A 593 2.70 9.98 -22.95
N THR A 594 1.47 9.59 -22.69
CA THR A 594 0.30 9.94 -23.49
C THR A 594 -0.82 10.42 -22.58
N SER A 595 -1.32 11.62 -22.84
CA SER A 595 -2.46 12.19 -22.12
C SER A 595 -3.36 12.93 -23.12
N GLY A 596 -4.67 12.91 -22.91
CA GLY A 596 -5.58 13.58 -23.82
C GLY A 596 -6.97 13.77 -23.23
N THR A 597 -7.77 14.55 -23.94
CA THR A 597 -9.18 14.81 -23.63
C THR A 597 -10.00 14.56 -24.88
N LEU A 598 -11.04 13.73 -24.73
CA LEU A 598 -12.06 13.50 -25.74
C LEU A 598 -13.20 14.49 -25.47
N PHE A 599 -13.55 15.32 -26.45
CA PHE A 599 -14.58 16.35 -26.27
C PHE A 599 -15.96 15.90 -26.74
N ARG A 600 -16.01 14.99 -27.73
CA ARG A 600 -17.25 14.44 -28.30
C ARG A 600 -17.04 13.03 -28.85
N GLY A 601 -18.02 12.16 -28.61
CA GLY A 601 -17.89 10.73 -28.85
C GLY A 601 -16.89 10.08 -27.89
N GLY A 602 -16.47 8.86 -28.20
CA GLY A 602 -15.65 8.06 -27.30
C GLY A 602 -16.51 7.41 -26.22
N GLY A 603 -16.84 6.15 -26.45
CA GLY A 603 -17.46 5.26 -25.47
C GLY A 603 -16.40 4.53 -24.65
N GLY A 604 -16.60 3.23 -24.43
CA GLY A 604 -15.56 2.39 -23.85
C GLY A 604 -14.27 2.44 -24.68
N GLU A 605 -13.13 2.41 -23.98
CA GLU A 605 -11.80 2.41 -24.59
C GLU A 605 -11.05 1.12 -24.27
N ARG A 606 -10.28 0.62 -25.24
CA ARG A 606 -9.32 -0.47 -25.06
C ARG A 606 -7.94 0.01 -25.47
N LEU A 607 -6.97 -0.26 -24.63
CA LEU A 607 -5.58 0.15 -24.80
C LEU A 607 -4.69 -1.08 -25.02
N GLU A 608 -3.86 -1.04 -26.05
CA GLU A 608 -2.78 -1.98 -26.28
C GLU A 608 -1.46 -1.19 -26.38
N ALA A 609 -0.49 -1.52 -25.55
CA ALA A 609 0.85 -0.92 -25.57
C ALA A 609 1.90 -2.01 -25.78
N LYS A 610 2.88 -1.72 -26.63
CA LYS A 610 4.00 -2.60 -26.96
C LYS A 610 5.27 -1.79 -26.98
N VAL A 611 6.28 -2.25 -26.24
CA VAL A 611 7.61 -1.65 -26.24
C VAL A 611 8.65 -2.72 -26.56
N ARG A 612 9.60 -2.37 -27.43
CA ARG A 612 10.77 -3.20 -27.72
C ARG A 612 12.01 -2.34 -27.57
N CYS A 613 12.98 -2.83 -26.80
CA CYS A 613 14.27 -2.19 -26.58
C CYS A 613 15.37 -3.19 -26.94
N GLU A 614 16.25 -2.82 -27.87
CA GLU A 614 17.33 -3.69 -28.37
C GLU A 614 18.68 -2.97 -28.29
N ILE A 615 19.74 -3.72 -27.97
CA ILE A 615 21.12 -3.23 -28.01
C ILE A 615 21.66 -3.35 -29.43
N GLU A 616 22.23 -2.27 -29.95
CA GLU A 616 23.01 -2.32 -31.18
C GLU A 616 24.43 -2.80 -30.82
N ILE A 617 24.76 -4.05 -31.17
CA ILE A 617 26.11 -4.59 -31.02
C ILE A 617 26.89 -4.14 -32.25
N ASP A 618 27.85 -3.22 -32.08
CA ASP A 618 28.80 -2.89 -33.15
C ASP A 618 29.52 -4.17 -33.59
N PRO A 619 29.53 -4.52 -34.90
CA PRO A 619 30.33 -5.63 -35.37
C PRO A 619 31.81 -5.33 -35.03
N PRO A 620 32.59 -6.32 -34.58
CA PRO A 620 34.02 -6.11 -34.34
C PRO A 620 34.65 -5.60 -35.62
N ALA A 621 35.36 -4.47 -35.54
CA ALA A 621 35.99 -3.81 -36.68
C ALA A 621 36.85 -4.80 -37.49
N GLU A 622 36.33 -5.30 -38.61
CA GLU A 622 37.10 -5.98 -39.64
C GLU A 622 38.01 -4.94 -40.30
N GLY A 623 39.26 -4.82 -39.86
CA GLY A 623 40.13 -3.82 -40.47
C GLY A 623 41.50 -3.59 -39.84
N ALA A 624 42.22 -4.63 -39.41
CA ALA A 624 43.66 -4.48 -39.14
C ALA A 624 44.45 -5.79 -39.29
N PHE A 625 44.18 -6.55 -40.35
CA PHE A 625 45.15 -7.52 -40.89
C PHE A 625 45.08 -7.49 -42.41
N ARG A 626 45.73 -6.49 -43.01
CA ARG A 626 46.30 -6.67 -44.36
C ARG A 626 47.80 -6.76 -44.20
N ARG A 627 48.32 -7.94 -44.56
CA ARG A 627 49.74 -8.24 -44.73
C ARG A 627 50.35 -7.32 -45.78
N SER A 628 51.52 -6.77 -45.47
CA SER A 628 52.73 -6.84 -46.32
C SER A 628 53.93 -6.61 -45.42
#